data_AF-A0A0F9PIH1-F1
#
_entry.id   AF-A0A0F9PIH1-F1
#
_cell.length_a   1.000
_cell.length_b   1.000
_cell.length_c   1.000
_cell.angle_alpha   90.00
_cell.angle_beta   90.00
_cell.angle_gamma   90.00
#
_symmetry.space_group_name_H-M   'P 1'
#
loop_
_entity.id
_entity.type
_entity.pdbx_description
1 polymer ?
#
loop_
_entity_poly.entity_id
_entity_poly.type
_entity_poly.pdbx_seq_one_letter_code
_entity_poly.pdbx_strand_id
1 'polypeptide(L)'
;MATIDELSTIVAQLVEANENLQQSVKKLLRQRKLDFRIPQLATGFDIEDVIFPPTVRVTNGAQIISNNITTTFTFDTETWDTDGMHSTASNTSRLTVKTTGKYRYSAHIRWDAHGTGVRAIRILLNNATVINQIVTNDTPNDAVDMQITGTYELSIGSYIELQGFQNSGGNLATETASGGSEFSMEWISS
;
A
#
# COMPACT_ATOMS: atom_id res chain seq x y z
N MET A 1 22.84 -65.55 -33.03
CA MET A 1 21.48 -65.12 -32.67
C MET A 1 21.56 -64.67 -31.22
N ALA A 2 21.21 -63.43 -30.90
CA ALA A 2 21.31 -62.93 -29.53
C ALA A 2 20.44 -63.82 -28.61
N THR A 3 20.97 -64.13 -27.43
CA THR A 3 20.24 -64.92 -26.43
C THR A 3 19.06 -64.10 -25.89
N ILE A 4 18.07 -64.78 -25.31
CA ILE A 4 16.90 -64.12 -24.72
C ILE A 4 17.32 -63.13 -23.61
N ASP A 5 18.35 -63.46 -22.85
CA ASP A 5 18.89 -62.61 -21.78
C ASP A 5 19.60 -61.36 -22.33
N GLU A 6 20.34 -61.49 -23.44
CA GLU A 6 20.94 -60.35 -24.14
C GLU A 6 19.87 -59.40 -24.69
N LEU A 7 18.80 -59.95 -25.28
CA LEU A 7 17.69 -59.15 -25.79
C LEU A 7 16.92 -58.44 -24.65
N SER A 8 16.71 -59.14 -23.52
CA SER A 8 16.06 -58.56 -22.32
C SER A 8 16.87 -57.40 -21.75
N THR A 9 18.20 -57.54 -21.70
CA THR A 9 19.12 -56.50 -21.24
C THR A 9 19.08 -55.27 -22.15
N ILE A 10 19.09 -55.47 -23.47
CA ILE A 10 19.00 -54.37 -24.44
C ILE A 10 17.67 -53.61 -24.32
N VAL A 11 16.56 -54.33 -24.15
CA VAL A 11 15.24 -53.71 -23.96
C VAL A 11 15.20 -52.86 -22.69
N ALA A 12 15.75 -53.35 -21.58
CA ALA A 12 15.81 -52.58 -20.33
C ALA A 12 16.61 -51.27 -20.49
N GLN A 13 17.76 -51.32 -21.16
CA GLN A 13 18.58 -50.14 -21.44
C GLN A 13 17.87 -49.12 -22.34
N LEU A 14 17.12 -49.59 -23.35
CA LEU A 14 16.34 -48.73 -24.24
C LEU A 14 15.17 -48.04 -23.51
N VAL A 15 14.52 -48.74 -22.58
CA VAL A 15 13.47 -48.16 -21.74
C VAL A 15 14.03 -47.05 -20.86
N GLU A 16 15.13 -47.31 -20.15
CA GLU A 16 15.80 -46.31 -19.30
C GLU A 16 16.27 -45.09 -20.11
N ALA A 17 16.86 -45.31 -21.30
CA ALA A 17 17.26 -44.23 -22.19
C ALA A 17 16.06 -43.38 -22.65
N ASN A 18 14.91 -44.02 -22.93
CA ASN A 18 13.69 -43.32 -23.32
C ASN A 18 13.11 -42.51 -22.16
N GLU A 19 13.11 -43.04 -20.94
CA GLU A 19 12.69 -42.30 -19.74
C GLU A 19 13.56 -41.06 -19.50
N ASN A 20 14.89 -41.20 -19.63
CA ASN A 20 15.83 -40.08 -19.53
C ASN A 20 15.63 -39.02 -20.63
N LEU A 21 15.33 -39.46 -21.86
CA LEU A 21 14.99 -38.55 -22.96
C LEU A 21 13.68 -37.81 -22.69
N GLN A 22 12.64 -38.49 -22.20
CA GLN A 22 11.37 -37.85 -21.85
C GLN A 22 11.53 -36.82 -20.73
N GLN A 23 12.35 -37.11 -19.71
CA GLN A 23 12.68 -36.14 -18.66
C GLN A 23 13.43 -34.93 -19.22
N SER A 24 14.40 -35.15 -20.12
CA SER A 24 15.17 -34.09 -20.77
C SER A 24 14.29 -33.21 -21.65
N VAL A 25 13.39 -33.80 -22.45
CA VAL A 25 12.40 -33.08 -23.26
C VAL A 25 11.46 -32.27 -22.37
N LYS A 26 11.00 -32.81 -21.24
CA LYS A 26 10.17 -32.07 -20.28
C LYS A 26 10.90 -30.87 -19.68
N LYS A 27 12.21 -31.01 -19.39
CA LYS A 27 13.07 -29.92 -18.91
C LYS A 27 13.28 -28.85 -19.99
N LEU A 28 13.53 -29.25 -21.23
CA LEU A 28 13.67 -28.35 -22.37
C LEU A 28 12.36 -27.64 -22.72
N LEU A 29 11.21 -28.30 -22.62
CA LEU A 29 9.90 -27.67 -22.81
C LEU A 29 9.57 -26.68 -21.70
N ARG A 30 9.98 -26.96 -20.46
CA ARG A 30 9.91 -26.00 -19.35
C ARG A 30 10.83 -24.79 -19.60
N GLN A 31 12.03 -25.01 -20.15
CA GLN A 31 12.95 -23.95 -20.53
C GLN A 31 12.45 -23.15 -21.75
N ARG A 32 11.79 -23.77 -22.72
CA ARG A 32 11.22 -23.09 -23.90
C ARG A 32 10.03 -22.19 -23.57
N LYS A 33 9.33 -22.44 -22.44
CA LYS A 33 8.31 -21.52 -21.91
C LYS A 33 8.91 -20.31 -21.18
N LEU A 34 10.23 -20.28 -20.97
CA LEU A 34 10.96 -19.18 -20.35
C LEU A 34 11.91 -18.60 -21.40
N ASP A 35 11.53 -17.48 -22.01
CA ASP A 35 12.31 -16.87 -23.09
C ASP A 35 13.71 -16.44 -22.58
N PHE A 36 14.80 -16.97 -23.17
CA PHE A 36 16.17 -16.77 -22.68
C PHE A 36 16.67 -15.33 -22.78
N ARG A 37 15.99 -14.47 -23.55
CA ARG A 37 16.38 -13.06 -23.69
C ARG A 37 16.10 -12.23 -22.45
N ILE A 38 15.30 -12.72 -21.50
CA ILE A 38 15.06 -12.02 -20.23
C ILE A 38 15.07 -13.03 -19.09
N PRO A 39 16.26 -13.46 -18.61
CA PRO A 39 16.40 -14.44 -17.52
C PRO A 39 15.75 -14.03 -16.19
N GLN A 40 15.37 -12.74 -16.05
CA GLN A 40 14.85 -12.17 -14.82
C GLN A 40 13.31 -12.07 -14.77
N LEU A 41 12.61 -12.25 -15.90
CA LEU A 41 11.14 -12.29 -15.95
C LEU A 41 10.57 -13.68 -15.62
N ALA A 42 11.44 -14.70 -15.51
CA ALA A 42 11.04 -16.09 -15.33
C ALA A 42 10.87 -16.53 -13.87
N THR A 43 11.17 -15.68 -12.87
CA THR A 43 11.22 -16.09 -11.45
C THR A 43 10.56 -15.09 -10.49
N GLY A 44 9.43 -14.48 -10.87
CA GLY A 44 8.61 -13.70 -9.93
C GLY A 44 8.66 -12.18 -10.10
N PHE A 45 9.02 -11.72 -11.29
CA PHE A 45 8.64 -10.37 -11.70
C PHE A 45 7.26 -10.48 -12.33
N ASP A 46 6.22 -10.41 -11.50
CA ASP A 46 4.88 -10.14 -12.02
C ASP A 46 4.93 -8.72 -12.59
N ILE A 47 4.96 -8.66 -13.92
CA ILE A 47 4.99 -7.40 -14.64
C ILE A 47 3.77 -6.54 -14.27
N GLU A 48 2.67 -7.18 -13.84
CA GLU A 48 1.44 -6.53 -13.38
C GLU A 48 1.66 -5.74 -12.09
N ASP A 49 2.39 -6.27 -11.11
CA ASP A 49 2.68 -5.58 -9.83
C ASP A 49 3.59 -4.35 -10.04
N VAL A 50 4.46 -4.40 -11.05
CA VAL A 50 5.32 -3.27 -11.39
C VAL A 50 4.65 -2.27 -12.32
N ILE A 51 3.66 -2.70 -13.12
CA ILE A 51 2.87 -1.82 -13.99
C ILE A 51 1.76 -1.11 -13.19
N PHE A 52 1.21 -1.73 -12.13
CA PHE A 52 0.13 -1.18 -11.32
C PHE A 52 0.52 -1.12 -9.83
N PRO A 53 1.42 -0.20 -9.44
CA PRO A 53 1.86 -0.10 -8.05
C PRO A 53 0.68 0.18 -7.11
N PRO A 54 0.62 -0.44 -5.91
CA PRO A 54 -0.42 -0.20 -4.93
C PRO A 54 -0.57 1.29 -4.61
N THR A 55 -1.75 1.83 -4.81
CA THR A 55 -2.08 3.21 -4.49
C THR A 55 -3.52 3.34 -4.01
N VAL A 56 -3.70 4.21 -3.02
CA VAL A 56 -5.01 4.51 -2.45
C VAL A 56 -5.10 6.01 -2.16
N ARG A 57 -6.27 6.60 -2.42
CA ARG A 57 -6.62 7.96 -2.03
C ARG A 57 -8.06 8.01 -1.55
N VAL A 58 -8.23 8.56 -0.36
CA VAL A 58 -9.52 8.64 0.33
C VAL A 58 -9.80 10.07 0.76
N THR A 59 -11.08 10.39 0.84
CA THR A 59 -11.60 11.70 1.23
C THR A 59 -12.78 11.54 2.18
N ASN A 60 -13.21 12.64 2.78
CA ASN A 60 -14.36 12.69 3.67
C ASN A 60 -15.07 14.05 3.63
N GLY A 61 -16.32 14.08 4.10
CA GLY A 61 -17.01 15.32 4.46
C GLY A 61 -16.42 16.00 5.70
N ALA A 62 -17.02 17.10 6.15
CA ALA A 62 -16.56 17.84 7.32
C ALA A 62 -16.56 16.94 8.58
N GLN A 63 -15.44 16.91 9.31
CA GLN A 63 -15.32 16.21 10.59
C GLN A 63 -15.12 17.21 11.74
N ILE A 64 -15.81 16.98 12.85
CA ILE A 64 -15.71 17.81 14.05
C ILE A 64 -14.62 17.26 14.97
N ILE A 65 -13.66 18.11 15.31
CA ILE A 65 -12.55 17.79 16.21
C ILE A 65 -12.75 18.55 17.52
N SER A 66 -12.80 17.79 18.63
CA SER A 66 -13.03 18.37 19.95
C SER A 66 -11.83 19.17 20.44
N ASN A 67 -12.10 20.25 21.18
CA ASN A 67 -11.06 21.10 21.76
C ASN A 67 -10.11 20.28 22.62
N ASN A 68 -8.81 20.43 22.37
CA ASN A 68 -7.74 19.84 23.17
C ASN A 68 -7.74 18.30 23.17
N ILE A 69 -8.32 17.68 22.14
CA ILE A 69 -8.36 16.23 21.94
C ILE A 69 -7.73 15.90 20.58
N THR A 70 -6.86 14.89 20.56
CA THR A 70 -6.39 14.33 19.29
C THR A 70 -7.41 13.32 18.79
N THR A 71 -7.90 13.53 17.57
CA THR A 71 -8.94 12.71 16.96
C THR A 71 -8.39 12.04 15.69
N THR A 72 -8.68 10.76 15.52
CA THR A 72 -8.40 10.04 14.27
C THR A 72 -9.49 10.36 13.25
N PHE A 73 -9.09 10.78 12.05
CA PHE A 73 -10.02 11.02 10.95
C PHE A 73 -10.51 9.71 10.35
N THR A 74 -11.79 9.67 9.98
CA THR A 74 -12.39 8.57 9.21
C THR A 74 -12.71 9.00 7.79
N PHE A 75 -12.64 8.09 6.82
CA PHE A 75 -12.90 8.37 5.43
C PHE A 75 -14.07 7.54 4.90
N ASP A 76 -14.98 8.22 4.20
CA ASP A 76 -16.23 7.63 3.70
C ASP A 76 -16.26 7.47 2.18
N THR A 77 -15.24 8.00 1.50
CA THR A 77 -15.15 8.05 0.05
C THR A 77 -13.78 7.61 -0.41
N GLU A 78 -13.74 6.63 -1.31
CA GLU A 78 -12.52 6.24 -2.04
C GLU A 78 -12.51 6.98 -3.38
N THR A 79 -11.50 7.83 -3.59
CA THR A 79 -11.27 8.40 -4.93
C THR A 79 -10.69 7.33 -5.86
N TRP A 80 -9.79 6.52 -5.32
CA TRP A 80 -9.35 5.25 -5.89
C TRP A 80 -8.70 4.38 -4.81
N ASP A 81 -8.69 3.07 -5.07
CA ASP A 81 -7.95 2.07 -4.31
C ASP A 81 -7.61 0.92 -5.27
N THR A 82 -6.34 0.70 -5.56
CA THR A 82 -5.91 -0.30 -6.55
C THR A 82 -5.60 -1.66 -5.94
N ASP A 83 -5.57 -1.77 -4.60
CA ASP A 83 -5.11 -2.97 -3.90
C ASP A 83 -6.00 -3.33 -2.68
N GLY A 84 -7.15 -2.66 -2.51
CA GLY A 84 -8.06 -2.89 -1.38
C GLY A 84 -7.45 -2.48 -0.04
N MET A 85 -6.69 -1.39 -0.04
CA MET A 85 -5.98 -0.82 1.10
C MET A 85 -6.90 -0.13 2.11
N HIS A 86 -8.10 0.30 1.68
CA HIS A 86 -9.09 0.99 2.51
C HIS A 86 -10.45 0.27 2.49
N SER A 87 -11.33 0.64 3.42
CA SER A 87 -12.74 0.23 3.43
C SER A 87 -13.60 1.35 4.00
N THR A 88 -14.64 1.75 3.27
CA THR A 88 -15.63 2.75 3.72
C THR A 88 -16.63 2.22 4.76
N ALA A 89 -16.60 0.92 5.06
CA ALA A 89 -17.53 0.28 6.00
C ALA A 89 -16.87 -0.23 7.29
N SER A 90 -15.56 -0.52 7.27
CA SER A 90 -14.86 -1.11 8.40
C SER A 90 -13.45 -0.54 8.53
N ASN A 91 -13.06 -0.18 9.76
CA ASN A 91 -11.76 0.48 10.01
C ASN A 91 -11.51 1.67 9.05
N THR A 92 -12.52 2.52 8.88
CA THR A 92 -12.56 3.64 7.93
C THR A 92 -11.49 4.72 8.15
N SER A 93 -10.67 4.61 9.21
CA SER A 93 -9.53 5.49 9.47
C SER A 93 -8.22 5.02 8.84
N ARG A 94 -8.16 3.78 8.34
CA ARG A 94 -6.89 3.09 8.03
C ARG A 94 -6.61 3.03 6.55
N LEU A 95 -5.36 3.35 6.17
CA LEU A 95 -4.76 2.86 4.94
C LEU A 95 -3.88 1.65 5.28
N THR A 96 -4.35 0.46 4.90
CA THR A 96 -3.75 -0.83 5.24
C THR A 96 -2.88 -1.34 4.11
N VAL A 97 -1.65 -1.71 4.44
CA VAL A 97 -0.64 -2.20 3.51
C VAL A 97 -0.93 -3.64 3.13
N LYS A 98 -1.02 -3.91 1.83
CA LYS A 98 -1.25 -5.24 1.27
C LYS A 98 0.00 -5.86 0.63
N THR A 99 0.99 -5.02 0.32
CA THR A 99 2.28 -5.42 -0.25
C THR A 99 3.40 -4.81 0.57
N THR A 100 4.37 -5.60 1.04
CA THR A 100 5.51 -5.04 1.81
C THR A 100 6.36 -4.14 0.91
N GLY A 101 6.82 -3.01 1.45
CA GLY A 101 7.78 -2.16 0.77
C GLY A 101 7.85 -0.77 1.36
N LYS A 102 8.45 0.14 0.61
CA LYS A 102 8.50 1.56 0.91
C LYS A 102 7.29 2.23 0.30
N TYR A 103 6.61 3.02 1.11
CA TYR A 103 5.46 3.80 0.71
C TYR A 103 5.75 5.28 0.85
N ARG A 104 5.24 6.09 -0.07
CA ARG A 104 5.04 7.53 0.14
C ARG A 104 3.61 7.74 0.61
N TYR A 105 3.43 8.50 1.68
CA TYR A 105 2.12 8.95 2.14
C TYR A 105 1.98 10.46 1.96
N SER A 106 0.75 10.91 1.77
CA SER A 106 0.40 12.33 1.73
C SER A 106 -0.98 12.53 2.33
N ALA A 107 -1.11 13.53 3.20
CA ALA A 107 -2.39 13.97 3.74
C ALA A 107 -2.52 15.48 3.66
N HIS A 108 -3.75 15.93 3.44
CA HIS A 108 -4.15 17.32 3.45
C HIS A 108 -5.37 17.48 4.35
N ILE A 109 -5.33 18.45 5.25
CA ILE A 109 -6.48 18.87 6.07
C ILE A 109 -6.59 20.38 6.01
N ARG A 110 -7.79 20.89 5.70
CA ARG A 110 -8.14 22.29 5.86
C ARG A 110 -9.03 22.47 7.09
N TRP A 111 -8.60 23.29 8.04
CA TRP A 111 -9.36 23.62 9.24
C TRP A 111 -10.25 24.84 9.00
N ASP A 112 -11.46 24.85 9.56
CA ASP A 112 -12.31 26.04 9.55
C ASP A 112 -11.60 27.24 10.21
N ALA A 113 -11.87 28.43 9.67
CA ALA A 113 -11.33 29.68 10.18
C ALA A 113 -11.80 29.93 11.63
N HIS A 114 -10.88 30.33 12.49
CA HIS A 114 -11.21 30.68 13.87
C HIS A 114 -10.44 31.92 14.33
N GLY A 115 -9.15 31.77 14.66
CA GLY A 115 -8.22 32.84 14.99
C GLY A 115 -7.46 32.67 16.30
N THR A 116 -7.52 31.49 16.91
CA THR A 116 -6.81 31.15 18.14
C THR A 116 -6.42 29.67 18.22
N GLY A 117 -5.41 29.40 19.05
CA GLY A 117 -4.90 28.07 19.32
C GLY A 117 -3.90 27.59 18.26
N VAL A 118 -3.65 26.29 18.27
CA VAL A 118 -2.77 25.59 17.34
C VAL A 118 -3.58 24.60 16.52
N ARG A 119 -3.03 24.22 15.38
CA ARG A 119 -3.49 23.12 14.54
C ARG A 119 -2.33 22.14 14.37
N ALA A 120 -2.61 20.86 14.50
CA ALA A 120 -1.63 19.82 14.27
C ALA A 120 -2.26 18.67 13.50
N ILE A 121 -1.47 18.08 12.62
CA ILE A 121 -1.79 16.79 12.00
C ILE A 121 -0.59 15.86 12.16
N ARG A 122 -0.87 14.57 12.33
CA ARG A 122 0.15 13.54 12.49
C ARG A 122 -0.25 12.23 11.84
N ILE A 123 0.75 11.45 11.46
CA ILE A 123 0.58 10.10 10.91
C ILE A 123 0.89 9.09 12.03
N LEU A 124 -0.07 8.22 12.31
CA LEU A 124 0.02 7.18 13.32
C LEU A 124 0.13 5.80 12.65
N LEU A 125 1.21 5.08 12.94
CA LEU A 125 1.43 3.71 12.52
C LEU A 125 0.86 2.74 13.57
N ASN A 126 0.04 1.80 13.11
CA ASN A 126 -0.50 0.68 13.88
C ASN A 126 -1.13 1.11 15.22
N ASN A 127 -1.84 2.24 15.24
CA ASN A 127 -2.49 2.83 16.42
C ASN A 127 -1.55 3.05 17.64
N ALA A 128 -0.24 3.19 17.41
CA ALA A 128 0.74 3.24 18.51
C ALA A 128 1.85 4.24 18.29
N THR A 129 2.42 4.30 17.08
CA THR A 129 3.66 5.05 16.83
C THR A 129 3.39 6.26 15.95
N VAL A 130 3.68 7.46 16.45
CA VAL A 130 3.64 8.67 15.60
C VAL A 130 4.90 8.69 14.73
N ILE A 131 4.73 8.55 13.42
CA ILE A 131 5.85 8.49 12.47
C ILE A 131 6.15 9.83 11.79
N ASN A 132 5.22 10.78 11.85
CA ASN A 132 5.41 12.15 11.36
C ASN A 132 4.36 13.09 11.99
N GLN A 133 4.71 14.34 12.22
CA GLN A 133 3.82 15.35 12.78
C GLN A 133 4.24 16.75 12.32
N ILE A 134 3.24 17.59 12.02
CA ILE A 134 3.42 19.03 11.84
C ILE A 134 2.47 19.79 12.76
N VAL A 135 2.89 20.98 13.19
CA VAL A 135 2.12 21.87 14.06
C VAL A 135 2.27 23.29 13.53
N THR A 136 1.17 24.03 13.47
CA THR A 136 1.17 25.46 13.20
C THR A 136 0.31 26.19 14.21
N ASN A 137 0.65 27.45 14.49
CA ASN A 137 -0.30 28.34 15.14
C ASN A 137 -1.44 28.67 14.17
N ASP A 138 -2.62 28.90 14.72
CA ASP A 138 -3.75 29.37 13.93
C ASP A 138 -3.50 30.78 13.36
N THR A 139 -4.10 31.08 12.21
CA THR A 139 -4.05 32.42 11.61
C THR A 139 -5.37 33.15 11.88
N PRO A 140 -5.37 34.38 12.43
CA PRO A 140 -6.59 35.12 12.72
C PRO A 140 -7.50 35.28 11.49
N ASN A 141 -8.74 34.79 11.61
CA ASN A 141 -9.81 34.91 10.61
C ASN A 141 -9.52 34.24 9.25
N ASP A 142 -8.59 33.29 9.18
CA ASP A 142 -8.33 32.50 7.98
C ASP A 142 -8.37 31.01 8.29
N ALA A 143 -8.77 30.23 7.30
CA ALA A 143 -8.72 28.78 7.38
C ALA A 143 -7.25 28.32 7.27
N VAL A 144 -6.96 27.17 7.87
CA VAL A 144 -5.57 26.67 7.94
C VAL A 144 -5.45 25.41 7.12
N ASP A 145 -4.72 25.50 6.01
CA ASP A 145 -4.30 24.33 5.24
C ASP A 145 -3.07 23.68 5.87
N MET A 146 -3.13 22.38 6.06
CA MET A 146 -2.01 21.58 6.55
C MET A 146 -1.77 20.41 5.62
N GLN A 147 -0.55 20.30 5.12
CA GLN A 147 -0.12 19.17 4.31
C GLN A 147 1.05 18.46 4.98
N ILE A 148 0.97 17.13 5.09
CA ILE A 148 2.04 16.28 5.61
C ILE A 148 2.32 15.17 4.61
N THR A 149 3.60 15.02 4.26
CA THR A 149 4.07 13.95 3.38
C THR A 149 5.34 13.34 3.94
N GLY A 150 5.58 12.08 3.60
CA GLY A 150 6.82 11.41 3.94
C GLY A 150 6.86 10.02 3.33
N THR A 151 7.97 9.34 3.55
CA THR A 151 8.18 7.96 3.13
C THR A 151 8.41 7.08 4.34
N TYR A 152 7.87 5.86 4.32
CA TYR A 152 8.06 4.89 5.41
C TYR A 152 8.10 3.47 4.86
N GLU A 153 8.92 2.62 5.47
CA GLU A 153 8.96 1.19 5.17
C GLU A 153 7.87 0.48 5.96
N LEU A 154 6.94 -0.17 5.25
CA LEU A 154 5.77 -0.80 5.83
C LEU A 154 5.70 -2.26 5.42
N SER A 155 5.42 -3.13 6.40
CA SER A 155 5.15 -4.54 6.17
C SER A 155 3.67 -4.79 5.93
N ILE A 156 3.36 -5.82 5.15
CA ILE A 156 1.99 -6.31 4.95
C ILE A 156 1.20 -6.41 6.26
N GLY A 157 -0.04 -5.92 6.24
CA GLY A 157 -0.93 -5.87 7.40
C GLY A 157 -0.72 -4.68 8.34
N SER A 158 0.37 -3.93 8.20
CA SER A 158 0.51 -2.64 8.89
C SER A 158 -0.44 -1.62 8.29
N TYR A 159 -0.80 -0.61 9.08
CA TYR A 159 -1.65 0.48 8.61
C TYR A 159 -1.20 1.81 9.17
N ILE A 160 -1.49 2.87 8.42
CA ILE A 160 -1.32 4.25 8.87
C ILE A 160 -2.69 4.93 9.00
N GLU A 161 -2.77 5.85 9.95
CA GLU A 161 -3.96 6.67 10.23
C GLU A 161 -3.57 8.15 10.29
N LEU A 162 -4.47 9.02 9.86
CA LEU A 162 -4.33 10.46 9.99
C LEU A 162 -5.03 10.93 11.25
N GLN A 163 -4.33 11.69 12.09
CA GLN A 163 -4.90 12.30 13.29
C GLN A 163 -4.77 13.81 13.25
N GLY A 164 -5.78 14.49 13.76
CA GLY A 164 -5.85 15.94 13.90
C GLY A 164 -5.97 16.36 15.35
N PHE A 165 -5.38 17.51 15.67
CA PHE A 165 -5.52 18.16 16.97
C PHE A 165 -5.72 19.66 16.79
N GLN A 166 -6.59 20.22 17.62
CA GLN A 166 -6.82 21.66 17.70
C GLN A 166 -7.18 22.06 19.13
N ASN A 167 -6.87 23.29 19.53
CA ASN A 167 -7.22 23.84 20.84
C ASN A 167 -7.73 25.30 20.77
N SER A 168 -8.67 25.56 19.86
CA SER A 168 -9.26 26.89 19.63
C SER A 168 -10.15 27.42 20.76
N GLY A 169 -10.39 26.61 21.81
CA GLY A 169 -11.30 26.92 22.92
C GLY A 169 -12.71 26.32 22.74
N GLY A 170 -12.97 25.65 21.62
CA GLY A 170 -14.24 24.97 21.32
C GLY A 170 -14.07 23.87 20.28
N ASN A 171 -15.16 23.18 19.96
CA ASN A 171 -15.14 22.23 18.84
C ASN A 171 -14.90 23.00 17.53
N LEU A 172 -14.10 22.43 16.64
CA LEU A 172 -13.81 23.02 15.33
C LEU A 172 -13.95 21.95 14.26
N ALA A 173 -14.50 22.31 13.11
CA ALA A 173 -14.63 21.38 11.98
C ALA A 173 -13.49 21.56 10.96
N THR A 174 -13.33 20.55 10.13
CA THR A 174 -12.58 20.67 8.87
C THR A 174 -13.48 21.21 7.77
N GLU A 175 -12.94 22.08 6.92
CA GLU A 175 -13.66 22.67 5.79
C GLU A 175 -13.76 21.68 4.61
N THR A 176 -14.81 21.81 3.80
CA THR A 176 -14.99 21.03 2.55
C THR A 176 -15.08 21.89 1.28
N ALA A 177 -15.27 23.21 1.38
CA ALA A 177 -15.51 24.05 0.22
C ALA A 177 -14.26 24.33 -0.63
N SER A 178 -13.07 24.37 0.01
CA SER A 178 -11.81 24.76 -0.64
C SER A 178 -10.67 23.77 -0.38
N GLY A 179 -10.86 22.48 -0.69
CA GLY A 179 -9.75 21.50 -0.67
C GLY A 179 -9.89 20.32 0.29
N GLY A 180 -10.96 20.28 1.10
CA GLY A 180 -11.37 19.09 1.86
C GLY A 180 -10.30 18.44 2.75
N SER A 181 -10.63 17.25 3.23
CA SER A 181 -9.70 16.36 3.90
C SER A 181 -9.38 15.19 2.99
N GLU A 182 -8.08 14.91 2.82
CA GLU A 182 -7.57 13.86 1.95
C GLU A 182 -6.44 13.09 2.62
N PHE A 183 -6.41 11.79 2.36
CA PHE A 183 -5.32 10.92 2.76
C PHE A 183 -4.98 9.92 1.65
N SER A 184 -3.70 9.74 1.37
CA SER A 184 -3.23 8.85 0.31
C SER A 184 -1.94 8.15 0.69
N MET A 185 -1.73 7.01 0.05
CA MET A 185 -0.54 6.19 0.18
C MET A 185 -0.25 5.50 -1.15
N GLU A 186 1.01 5.51 -1.58
CA GLU A 186 1.46 4.86 -2.82
C GLU A 186 2.76 4.10 -2.59
N TRP A 187 2.86 2.92 -3.18
CA TRP A 187 4.06 2.10 -3.14
C TRP A 187 5.11 2.66 -4.11
N ILE A 188 6.36 2.77 -3.66
CA ILE A 188 7.45 3.38 -4.44
C ILE A 188 8.63 2.44 -4.69
N SER A 189 8.80 1.41 -3.86
CA SER A 189 9.89 0.43 -3.98
C SER A 189 9.63 -0.75 -3.06
N SER A 190 10.18 -1.91 -3.43
CA SER A 190 10.36 -3.04 -2.51
C SER A 190 11.43 -2.75 -1.46
#